data_AF-A0A7C6FBD7-F1
#
_entry.id   AF-A0A7C6FBD7-F1
#
_cell.length_a   1.000
_cell.length_b   1.000
_cell.length_c   1.000
_cell.angle_alpha   90.00
_cell.angle_beta   90.00
_cell.angle_gamma   90.00
#
_symmetry.space_group_name_H-M   'P 1'
#
loop_
_entity.id
_entity.type
_entity.pdbx_description
1 polymer ?
#
loop_
_entity_poly.entity_id
_entity_poly.type
_entity_poly.pdbx_seq_one_letter_code
_entity_poly.pdbx_strand_id
1 'polypeptide(L)'
;MEEKTVFKSILENAGDPKRLDENISLFTTLSKHEKITLLNALAQSNEEKTVRLINLIYDLEEDKDILKHIRKVLYILKTKGIRVEEPPKKGPPAINLKKKDAKEDKKVRSYITNFDYFNEMFVLIAIEFKKKNFLVINGEIALPEGLKELTLNPISDDEFNNIIESIKFEKTDKLVLAEAPVSFSYHILKEGSNISKKYPKELNALKKTLKEHSSAFREGFNLYELTVPEDIYASDIDEILSHQFFEFFRFRWDGFEEDKKKYMDLKNPAIFVPQYIIEEKKTVFIDSLASKENINILIPHLKTVLEAYAYIFYAHKKYAFYKGLIDSLKRDEALRNVILYLIKNELEYEEEKSAFNENNMVINPFEFMKPYE
;
A
#
# COMPACT_ATOMS: atom_id res chain seq x y z
N MET A 1 34.01 -39.99 32.08
CA MET A 1 35.23 -39.36 32.65
C MET A 1 36.17 -38.85 31.54
N GLU A 2 36.10 -39.42 30.33
CA GLU A 2 36.86 -38.95 29.14
C GLU A 2 36.33 -37.63 28.54
N GLU A 3 35.03 -37.35 28.58
CA GLU A 3 34.39 -36.19 27.92
C GLU A 3 34.78 -34.82 28.50
N LYS A 4 34.91 -34.68 29.82
CA LYS A 4 35.40 -33.44 30.47
C LYS A 4 36.86 -33.15 30.10
N THR A 5 37.63 -34.18 29.79
CA THR A 5 39.04 -34.08 29.39
C THR A 5 39.15 -33.54 27.96
N VAL A 6 38.22 -33.93 27.07
CA VAL A 6 38.13 -33.43 25.68
C VAL A 6 37.78 -31.94 25.65
N PHE A 7 36.76 -31.51 26.41
CA PHE A 7 36.35 -30.10 26.48
C PHE A 7 37.47 -29.19 26.98
N LYS A 8 38.20 -29.64 28.02
CA LYS A 8 39.34 -28.90 28.58
C LYS A 8 40.54 -28.86 27.62
N SER A 9 40.80 -29.96 26.92
CA SER A 9 41.86 -30.04 25.90
C SER A 9 41.65 -29.06 24.75
N ILE A 10 40.43 -28.93 24.22
CA ILE A 10 40.13 -27.99 23.13
C ILE A 10 40.30 -26.54 23.61
N LEU A 11 39.87 -26.21 24.83
CA LEU A 11 40.03 -24.86 25.38
C LEU A 11 41.50 -24.49 25.66
N GLU A 12 42.29 -25.43 26.18
CA GLU A 12 43.71 -25.21 26.48
C GLU A 12 44.57 -25.14 25.21
N ASN A 13 44.16 -25.79 24.12
CA ASN A 13 44.91 -25.88 22.87
C ASN A 13 44.30 -25.12 21.69
N ALA A 14 43.23 -24.33 21.89
CA ALA A 14 42.57 -23.58 20.82
C ALA A 14 43.51 -22.62 20.06
N GLY A 15 44.64 -22.26 20.68
CA GLY A 15 45.68 -21.41 20.12
C GLY A 15 46.93 -22.14 19.56
N ASP A 16 46.94 -23.47 19.50
CA ASP A 16 48.08 -24.24 18.96
C ASP A 16 47.80 -24.72 17.52
N PRO A 17 48.47 -24.14 16.50
CA PRO A 17 48.25 -24.53 15.11
C PRO A 17 48.67 -25.98 14.80
N LYS A 18 49.51 -26.60 15.63
CA LYS A 18 49.90 -28.02 15.45
C LYS A 18 48.82 -29.00 15.91
N ARG A 19 47.83 -28.52 16.66
CA ARG A 19 46.73 -29.32 17.24
C ARG A 19 45.36 -28.95 16.66
N LEU A 20 45.33 -28.15 15.58
CA LEU A 20 44.08 -27.72 14.94
C LEU A 20 43.24 -28.91 14.43
N ASP A 21 43.86 -29.85 13.73
CA ASP A 21 43.16 -31.03 13.17
C ASP A 21 42.66 -31.97 14.28
N GLU A 22 43.43 -32.10 15.38
CA GLU A 22 43.03 -32.85 16.57
C GLU A 22 41.84 -32.19 17.25
N ASN A 23 41.85 -30.87 17.44
CA ASN A 23 40.77 -30.10 18.06
C ASN A 23 39.47 -30.14 17.25
N ILE A 24 39.58 -30.12 15.91
CA ILE A 24 38.44 -30.28 15.00
C ILE A 24 37.85 -31.69 15.12
N SER A 25 38.70 -32.72 15.12
CA SER A 25 38.27 -34.12 15.26
C SER A 25 37.62 -34.37 16.62
N LEU A 26 38.11 -33.73 17.67
CA LEU A 26 37.48 -33.78 18.98
C LEU A 26 36.14 -33.04 19.01
N PHE A 27 36.02 -31.89 18.32
CA PHE A 27 34.75 -31.15 18.25
C PHE A 27 33.62 -31.96 17.60
N THR A 28 33.90 -32.75 16.56
CA THR A 28 32.87 -33.56 15.87
C THR A 28 32.30 -34.67 16.75
N THR A 29 33.08 -35.16 17.74
CA THR A 29 32.63 -36.18 18.70
C THR A 29 31.73 -35.65 19.81
N LEU A 30 31.62 -34.33 20.00
CA LEU A 30 30.80 -33.72 21.04
C LEU A 30 29.29 -33.78 20.71
N SER A 31 28.46 -33.91 21.74
CA SER A 31 27.02 -33.75 21.58
C SER A 31 26.65 -32.30 21.24
N LYS A 32 25.45 -32.10 20.66
CA LYS A 32 24.95 -30.76 20.27
C LYS A 32 24.98 -29.75 21.43
N HIS A 33 24.59 -30.18 22.64
CA HIS A 33 24.60 -29.34 23.83
C HIS A 33 26.03 -28.92 24.22
N GLU A 34 26.98 -29.85 24.15
CA GLU A 34 28.38 -29.60 24.48
C GLU A 34 29.08 -28.71 23.45
N LYS A 35 28.79 -28.90 22.16
CA LYS A 35 29.23 -28.01 21.08
C LYS A 35 28.82 -26.56 21.36
N ILE A 36 27.56 -26.33 21.72
CA ILE A 36 27.05 -24.98 22.07
C ILE A 36 27.76 -24.44 23.31
N THR A 37 27.94 -25.27 24.34
CA THR A 37 28.62 -24.88 25.57
C THR A 37 30.08 -24.48 25.32
N LEU A 38 30.78 -25.24 24.47
CA LEU A 38 32.15 -24.96 24.05
C LEU A 38 32.25 -23.68 23.23
N LEU A 39 31.36 -23.49 22.27
CA LEU A 39 31.29 -22.27 21.45
C LEU A 39 31.06 -21.02 22.32
N ASN A 40 30.20 -21.10 23.33
CA ASN A 40 29.99 -20.01 24.27
C ASN A 40 31.23 -19.72 25.14
N ALA A 41 32.00 -20.75 25.52
CA ALA A 41 33.27 -20.57 26.22
C ALA A 41 34.33 -19.92 25.31
N LEU A 42 34.44 -20.37 24.05
CA LEU A 42 35.34 -19.79 23.04
C LEU A 42 34.98 -18.33 22.70
N ALA A 43 33.71 -17.95 22.80
CA ALA A 43 33.25 -16.55 22.64
C ALA A 43 33.87 -15.59 23.67
N GLN A 44 34.40 -16.11 24.78
CA GLN A 44 35.08 -15.31 25.80
C GLN A 44 36.57 -15.10 25.54
N SER A 45 37.16 -15.81 24.58
CA SER A 45 38.57 -15.64 24.22
C SER A 45 38.84 -14.28 23.55
N ASN A 46 40.05 -13.75 23.76
CA ASN A 46 40.56 -12.54 23.11
C ASN A 46 41.63 -12.86 22.05
N GLU A 47 41.81 -14.14 21.70
CA GLU A 47 42.85 -14.59 20.78
C GLU A 47 42.33 -14.73 19.34
N GLU A 48 43.07 -14.19 18.38
CA GLU A 48 42.77 -14.32 16.93
C GLU A 48 42.79 -15.78 16.45
N LYS A 49 43.52 -16.65 17.16
CA LYS A 49 43.62 -18.08 16.85
C LYS A 49 42.31 -18.83 17.08
N THR A 50 41.52 -18.39 18.06
CA THR A 50 40.17 -18.89 18.33
C THR A 50 39.26 -18.71 17.10
N VAL A 51 39.42 -17.60 16.37
CA VAL A 51 38.66 -17.33 15.15
C VAL A 51 38.98 -18.34 14.05
N ARG A 52 40.26 -18.71 13.90
CA ARG A 52 40.70 -19.71 12.91
C ARG A 52 40.08 -21.07 13.19
N LEU A 53 40.11 -21.52 14.45
CA LEU A 53 39.46 -22.77 14.87
C LEU A 53 37.96 -22.74 14.58
N ILE A 54 37.27 -21.65 14.93
CA ILE A 54 35.82 -21.51 14.71
C ILE A 54 35.46 -21.50 13.21
N ASN A 55 36.27 -20.84 12.36
CA ASN A 55 36.05 -20.83 10.91
C ASN A 55 36.26 -22.22 10.29
N LEU A 56 37.25 -22.98 10.76
CA LEU A 56 37.45 -24.36 10.30
C LEU A 56 36.32 -25.28 10.74
N ILE A 57 35.83 -25.13 11.97
CA ILE A 57 34.63 -25.86 12.44
C ILE A 57 33.42 -25.49 11.59
N TYR A 58 33.23 -24.21 11.25
CA TYR A 58 32.14 -23.76 10.40
C TYR A 58 32.17 -24.43 9.02
N ASP A 59 33.35 -24.66 8.45
CA ASP A 59 33.48 -25.31 7.15
C ASP A 59 33.12 -26.80 7.18
N LEU A 60 33.20 -27.45 8.34
CA LEU A 60 32.98 -28.90 8.49
C LEU A 60 31.64 -29.26 9.13
N GLU A 61 30.95 -28.30 9.76
CA GLU A 61 29.70 -28.53 10.47
C GLU A 61 28.48 -28.47 9.55
N GLU A 62 27.58 -29.43 9.68
CA GLU A 62 26.35 -29.53 8.88
C GLU A 62 25.09 -29.18 9.69
N ASP A 63 25.15 -29.23 11.03
CA ASP A 63 24.00 -28.87 11.88
C ASP A 63 23.71 -27.35 11.82
N LYS A 64 22.52 -27.00 11.30
CA LYS A 64 22.07 -25.61 11.12
C LYS A 64 22.05 -24.79 12.42
N ASP A 65 21.74 -25.40 13.56
CA ASP A 65 21.68 -24.69 14.85
C ASP A 65 23.07 -24.43 15.40
N ILE A 66 24.02 -25.35 15.18
CA ILE A 66 25.43 -25.16 15.52
C ILE A 66 26.05 -24.09 14.62
N LEU A 67 25.80 -24.13 13.30
CA LEU A 67 26.25 -23.09 12.36
C LEU A 67 25.72 -21.70 12.74
N LYS A 68 24.46 -21.61 13.18
CA LYS A 68 23.88 -20.35 13.68
C LYS A 68 24.59 -19.86 14.94
N HIS A 69 24.93 -20.77 15.86
CA HIS A 69 25.71 -20.44 17.06
C HIS A 69 27.14 -20.00 16.72
N ILE A 70 27.82 -20.69 15.80
CA ILE A 70 29.15 -20.31 15.33
C ILE A 70 29.16 -18.88 14.78
N ARG A 71 28.19 -18.52 13.91
CA ARG A 71 28.05 -17.15 13.39
C ARG A 71 27.86 -16.12 14.51
N LYS A 72 27.07 -16.46 15.54
CA LYS A 72 26.87 -15.61 16.72
C LYS A 72 28.17 -15.40 17.49
N VAL A 73 28.97 -16.46 17.68
CA VAL A 73 30.28 -16.37 18.35
C VAL A 73 31.27 -15.53 17.55
N LEU A 74 31.39 -15.76 16.24
CA LEU A 74 32.25 -14.95 15.36
C LEU A 74 31.85 -13.46 15.39
N TYR A 75 30.56 -13.16 15.44
CA TYR A 75 30.07 -11.79 15.60
C TYR A 75 30.50 -11.20 16.95
N ILE A 76 30.39 -11.94 18.05
CA ILE A 76 30.84 -11.50 19.38
C ILE A 76 32.34 -11.20 19.38
N LEU A 77 33.16 -12.09 18.81
CA LEU A 77 34.61 -11.89 18.71
C LEU A 77 34.97 -10.67 17.85
N LYS A 78 34.24 -10.45 16.74
CA LYS A 78 34.36 -9.24 15.90
C LYS A 78 34.03 -7.97 16.69
N THR A 79 32.96 -7.98 17.49
CA THR A 79 32.61 -6.82 18.34
C THR A 79 33.63 -6.54 19.45
N LYS A 80 34.42 -7.55 19.85
CA LYS A 80 35.56 -7.39 20.78
C LYS A 80 36.83 -6.86 20.10
N GLY A 81 36.78 -6.54 18.80
CA GLY A 81 37.91 -5.96 18.06
C GLY A 81 38.88 -6.98 17.47
N ILE A 82 38.57 -8.28 17.53
CA ILE A 82 39.38 -9.33 16.90
C ILE A 82 39.09 -9.34 15.39
N ARG A 83 40.14 -9.46 14.57
CA ARG A 83 40.00 -9.55 13.11
C ARG A 83 39.32 -10.88 12.76
N VAL A 84 38.09 -10.80 12.25
CA VAL A 84 37.29 -11.95 11.81
C VAL A 84 37.04 -11.86 10.32
N GLU A 85 37.55 -12.84 9.57
CA GLU A 85 37.12 -13.08 8.19
C GLU A 85 35.75 -13.77 8.22
N GLU A 86 34.75 -13.15 7.57
CA GLU A 86 33.39 -13.70 7.55
C GLU A 86 33.36 -15.01 6.75
N PRO A 87 32.87 -16.11 7.33
CA PRO A 87 32.93 -17.39 6.65
C PRO A 87 31.97 -17.41 5.44
N PRO A 88 32.34 -18.09 4.34
CA PRO A 88 31.55 -18.13 3.12
C PRO A 88 30.15 -18.72 3.40
N LYS A 89 29.12 -18.14 2.78
CA LYS A 89 27.74 -18.63 2.94
C LYS A 89 27.60 -20.00 2.25
N LYS A 90 27.64 -21.09 3.02
CA LYS A 90 27.26 -22.43 2.54
C LYS A 90 25.74 -22.58 2.56
N GLY A 91 25.19 -23.05 1.44
CA GLY A 91 23.77 -23.25 1.18
C GLY A 91 23.27 -22.50 -0.05
N PRO A 92 22.29 -23.02 -0.82
CA PRO A 92 21.67 -22.26 -1.88
C PRO A 92 21.20 -20.94 -1.29
N PRO A 93 21.36 -19.81 -2.02
CA PRO A 93 20.90 -18.53 -1.53
C PRO A 93 19.42 -18.72 -1.19
N ALA A 94 19.10 -18.67 0.11
CA ALA A 94 17.74 -18.42 0.51
C ALA A 94 17.32 -17.24 -0.33
N ILE A 95 16.27 -17.43 -1.13
CA ILE A 95 15.68 -16.41 -2.00
C ILE A 95 15.23 -15.30 -1.05
N ASN A 96 16.19 -14.48 -0.65
CA ASN A 96 15.97 -13.17 -0.12
C ASN A 96 15.64 -12.38 -1.37
N LEU A 97 14.37 -12.44 -1.75
CA LEU A 97 13.63 -11.38 -2.43
C LEU A 97 13.64 -10.09 -1.59
N LYS A 98 14.74 -9.78 -0.89
CA LYS A 98 15.09 -8.42 -0.54
C LYS A 98 15.75 -7.84 -1.77
N LYS A 99 14.90 -7.51 -2.74
CA LYS A 99 15.17 -6.52 -3.77
C LYS A 99 15.97 -5.40 -3.10
N LYS A 100 17.23 -5.25 -3.50
CA LYS A 100 18.07 -4.12 -3.12
C LYS A 100 17.53 -2.80 -3.70
N ASP A 101 16.46 -2.88 -4.48
CA ASP A 101 15.70 -1.75 -5.03
C ASP A 101 14.46 -1.37 -4.19
N ALA A 102 14.20 -2.05 -3.06
CA ALA A 102 13.09 -1.74 -2.15
C ALA A 102 13.57 -1.13 -0.81
N LYS A 103 14.54 -0.21 -0.88
CA LYS A 103 14.66 0.88 0.11
C LYS A 103 13.81 2.06 -0.37
N GLU A 104 12.58 1.81 -0.80
CA GLU A 104 11.57 2.84 -0.63
C GLU A 104 11.41 3.01 0.88
N ASP A 105 11.51 4.25 1.33
CA ASP A 105 11.58 4.65 2.72
C ASP A 105 10.49 3.94 3.54
N LYS A 106 10.87 2.92 4.33
CA LYS A 106 9.99 2.29 5.35
C LYS A 106 9.34 3.29 6.31
N LYS A 107 9.77 4.55 6.25
CA LYS A 107 9.30 5.69 7.02
C LYS A 107 7.99 6.27 6.54
N VAL A 108 7.59 6.10 5.27
CA VAL A 108 6.30 6.64 4.80
C VAL A 108 5.60 5.63 3.91
N ARG A 109 4.37 5.30 4.27
CA ARG A 109 3.48 4.44 3.47
C ARG A 109 2.23 5.23 3.10
N SER A 110 1.65 4.95 1.95
CA SER A 110 0.40 5.60 1.58
C SER A 110 -0.49 4.68 0.77
N TYR A 111 -1.80 4.85 0.97
CA TYR A 111 -2.82 4.06 0.33
C TYR A 111 -3.98 4.95 -0.09
N ILE A 112 -4.68 4.53 -1.14
CA ILE A 112 -5.95 5.11 -1.58
C ILE A 112 -6.96 3.99 -1.78
N THR A 113 -8.24 4.29 -1.57
CA THR A 113 -9.35 3.38 -1.89
C THR A 113 -10.11 3.84 -3.13
N ASN A 114 -10.93 2.97 -3.69
CA ASN A 114 -12.07 3.43 -4.49
C ASN A 114 -13.18 3.97 -3.59
N PHE A 115 -14.31 4.36 -4.19
CA PHE A 115 -15.47 4.81 -3.43
C PHE A 115 -16.16 3.65 -2.73
N ASP A 116 -16.56 3.86 -1.48
CA ASP A 116 -17.28 2.91 -0.66
C ASP A 116 -18.81 3.09 -0.76
N TYR A 117 -19.56 2.34 0.06
CA TYR A 117 -21.02 2.41 0.11
C TYR A 117 -21.57 3.81 0.48
N PHE A 118 -20.82 4.62 1.23
CA PHE A 118 -21.19 6.00 1.56
C PHE A 118 -20.84 6.98 0.44
N ASN A 119 -20.32 6.47 -0.68
CA ASN A 119 -19.80 7.23 -1.79
C ASN A 119 -18.62 8.12 -1.34
N GLU A 120 -17.71 7.52 -0.57
CA GLU A 120 -16.51 8.17 -0.04
C GLU A 120 -15.24 7.41 -0.42
N MET A 121 -14.19 8.16 -0.74
CA MET A 121 -12.84 7.67 -0.97
C MET A 121 -11.95 8.02 0.22
N PHE A 122 -11.18 7.04 0.68
CA PHE A 122 -10.21 7.24 1.76
C PHE A 122 -8.80 7.37 1.20
N VAL A 123 -8.05 8.32 1.73
CA VAL A 123 -6.63 8.52 1.47
C VAL A 123 -5.85 8.42 2.77
N LEU A 124 -4.97 7.42 2.86
CA LEU A 124 -4.17 7.13 4.04
C LEU A 124 -2.70 7.47 3.77
N ILE A 125 -2.08 8.21 4.70
CA ILE A 125 -0.64 8.49 4.69
C ILE A 125 -0.10 8.20 6.09
N ALA A 126 0.76 7.20 6.21
CA ALA A 126 1.40 6.81 7.45
C ALA A 126 2.86 7.27 7.47
N ILE A 127 3.25 8.07 8.46
CA ILE A 127 4.61 8.61 8.62
C ILE A 127 5.23 8.08 9.93
N GLU A 128 6.35 7.38 9.85
CA GLU A 128 7.09 6.87 11.02
C GLU A 128 7.75 8.03 11.78
N PHE A 129 7.36 8.23 13.04
CA PHE A 129 7.89 9.31 13.89
C PHE A 129 8.76 8.79 15.06
N LYS A 130 8.53 7.55 15.51
CA LYS A 130 9.37 6.81 16.48
C LYS A 130 9.38 5.36 16.02
N LYS A 131 10.50 4.62 16.18
CA LYS A 131 10.64 3.24 15.68
C LYS A 131 9.38 2.41 15.94
N LYS A 132 8.69 1.99 14.87
CA LYS A 132 7.41 1.24 14.85
C LYS A 132 6.13 1.98 15.29
N ASN A 133 6.16 3.30 15.42
CA ASN A 133 4.99 4.15 15.64
C ASN A 133 4.84 5.09 14.44
N PHE A 134 3.62 5.12 13.91
CA PHE A 134 3.22 5.88 12.74
C PHE A 134 2.22 6.96 13.14
N LEU A 135 2.39 8.15 12.59
CA LEU A 135 1.36 9.15 12.53
C LEU A 135 0.59 8.88 11.23
N VAL A 136 -0.66 8.45 11.35
CA VAL A 136 -1.51 8.18 10.21
C VAL A 136 -2.43 9.35 9.99
N ILE A 137 -2.33 9.95 8.80
CA ILE A 137 -3.29 10.91 8.28
C ILE A 137 -4.32 10.12 7.47
N ASN A 138 -5.60 10.28 7.81
CA ASN A 138 -6.73 9.74 7.05
C ASN A 138 -7.57 10.91 6.52
N GLY A 139 -7.74 10.98 5.20
CA GLY A 139 -8.61 11.94 4.55
C GLY A 139 -9.78 11.26 3.88
N GLU A 140 -10.96 11.80 4.10
CA GLU A 140 -12.24 11.29 3.58
C GLU A 140 -12.73 12.25 2.50
N ILE A 141 -12.92 11.75 1.29
CA ILE A 141 -13.22 12.56 0.11
C ILE A 141 -14.55 12.09 -0.48
N ALA A 142 -15.48 13.03 -0.63
CA ALA A 142 -16.68 12.84 -1.42
C ALA A 142 -16.64 13.77 -2.63
N LEU A 143 -17.18 13.32 -3.76
CA LEU A 143 -17.04 14.06 -5.02
C LEU A 143 -17.69 15.46 -4.97
N PRO A 144 -18.94 15.65 -4.53
CA PRO A 144 -19.52 17.00 -4.51
C PRO A 144 -18.94 17.90 -3.40
N GLU A 145 -18.52 17.33 -2.27
CA GLU A 145 -18.06 18.09 -1.10
C GLU A 145 -16.54 18.32 -1.06
N GLY A 146 -15.75 17.53 -1.79
CA GLY A 146 -14.29 17.47 -1.67
C GLY A 146 -13.84 16.76 -0.39
N LEU A 147 -12.77 17.26 0.24
CA LEU A 147 -12.23 16.72 1.50
C LEU A 147 -13.19 17.03 2.65
N LYS A 148 -13.95 16.01 3.08
CA LYS A 148 -14.95 16.10 4.16
C LYS A 148 -14.30 16.18 5.53
N GLU A 149 -13.39 15.25 5.79
CA GLU A 149 -12.70 15.06 7.06
C GLU A 149 -11.21 14.77 6.85
N LEU A 150 -10.39 15.19 7.82
CA LEU A 150 -8.96 14.92 7.88
C LEU A 150 -8.57 14.61 9.32
N THR A 151 -8.31 13.34 9.64
CA THR A 151 -7.91 12.90 10.98
C THR A 151 -6.43 12.55 11.04
N LEU A 152 -5.84 12.71 12.23
CA LEU A 152 -4.44 12.42 12.50
C LEU A 152 -4.34 11.54 13.75
N ASN A 153 -3.96 10.28 13.55
CA ASN A 153 -3.96 9.27 14.61
C ASN A 153 -2.56 8.67 14.79
N PRO A 154 -1.95 8.75 15.98
CA PRO A 154 -0.74 8.00 16.28
C PRO A 154 -1.09 6.54 16.54
N ILE A 155 -0.57 5.62 15.75
CA ILE A 155 -0.79 4.17 15.90
C ILE A 155 0.52 3.39 15.76
N SER A 156 0.55 2.16 16.26
CA SER A 156 1.67 1.24 16.09
C SER A 156 1.71 0.64 14.67
N ASP A 157 2.87 0.13 14.25
CA ASP A 157 3.04 -0.61 12.98
C ASP A 157 2.11 -1.83 12.93
N ASP A 158 1.92 -2.52 14.06
CA ASP A 158 1.07 -3.70 14.14
C ASP A 158 -0.41 -3.33 13.97
N GLU A 159 -0.88 -2.26 14.61
CA GLU A 159 -2.24 -1.72 14.41
C GLU A 159 -2.47 -1.25 12.97
N PHE A 160 -1.52 -0.51 12.40
CA PHE A 160 -1.60 -0.08 11.02
C PHE A 160 -1.71 -1.26 10.06
N ASN A 161 -0.85 -2.27 10.23
CA ASN A 161 -0.89 -3.48 9.40
C ASN A 161 -2.21 -4.23 9.58
N ASN A 162 -2.76 -4.31 10.79
CA ASN A 162 -4.06 -4.93 11.04
C ASN A 162 -5.21 -4.20 10.33
N ILE A 163 -5.21 -2.86 10.32
CA ILE A 163 -6.21 -2.05 9.58
C ILE A 163 -6.09 -2.31 8.07
N ILE A 164 -4.87 -2.29 7.54
CA ILE A 164 -4.63 -2.51 6.12
C ILE A 164 -5.04 -3.94 5.71
N GLU A 165 -4.74 -4.93 6.54
CA GLU A 165 -5.15 -6.30 6.28
C GLU A 165 -6.67 -6.47 6.45
N SER A 166 -7.33 -5.84 7.42
CA SER A 166 -8.79 -5.95 7.56
C SER A 166 -9.52 -5.41 6.33
N ILE A 167 -9.07 -4.27 5.77
CA ILE A 167 -9.61 -3.72 4.53
C ILE A 167 -9.40 -4.67 3.35
N LYS A 168 -8.25 -5.34 3.26
CA LYS A 168 -8.00 -6.35 2.21
C LYS A 168 -8.80 -7.64 2.40
N PHE A 169 -9.11 -8.00 3.65
CA PHE A 169 -9.80 -9.24 4.02
C PHE A 169 -11.33 -9.11 3.99
N GLU A 170 -11.88 -7.90 4.05
CA GLU A 170 -13.29 -7.66 3.78
C GLU A 170 -13.61 -8.17 2.37
N LYS A 171 -14.25 -9.34 2.31
CA LYS A 171 -14.55 -10.12 1.10
C LYS A 171 -15.65 -9.48 0.25
N THR A 172 -15.55 -8.20 -0.02
CA THR A 172 -16.30 -7.59 -1.11
C THR A 172 -15.28 -7.26 -2.18
N ASP A 173 -15.38 -7.86 -3.35
CA ASP A 173 -14.51 -7.54 -4.51
C ASP A 173 -14.69 -6.07 -5.01
N LYS A 174 -15.41 -5.27 -4.22
CA LYS A 174 -15.99 -3.97 -4.51
C LYS A 174 -15.18 -2.86 -3.85
N LEU A 175 -14.81 -2.99 -2.56
CA LEU A 175 -13.85 -2.06 -1.93
C LEU A 175 -12.44 -2.57 -2.16
N VAL A 176 -11.59 -1.71 -2.71
CA VAL A 176 -10.19 -2.02 -2.98
C VAL A 176 -9.25 -0.98 -2.42
N LEU A 177 -8.10 -1.45 -1.98
CA LEU A 177 -7.03 -0.64 -1.40
C LEU A 177 -5.78 -0.74 -2.27
N ALA A 178 -5.30 0.39 -2.76
CA ALA A 178 -4.08 0.47 -3.55
C ALA A 178 -2.98 1.19 -2.77
N GLU A 179 -1.82 0.56 -2.62
CA GLU A 179 -0.61 1.26 -2.16
C GLU A 179 -0.21 2.28 -3.23
N ALA A 180 -0.08 3.54 -2.82
CA ALA A 180 0.09 4.68 -3.72
C ALA A 180 1.34 5.50 -3.38
N PRO A 181 2.00 6.11 -4.38
CA PRO A 181 3.05 7.08 -4.15
C PRO A 181 2.53 8.21 -3.28
N VAL A 182 3.28 8.51 -2.22
CA VAL A 182 2.92 9.53 -1.23
C VAL A 182 2.63 10.90 -1.87
N SER A 183 3.36 11.25 -2.93
CA SER A 183 3.14 12.46 -3.71
C SER A 183 1.78 12.49 -4.40
N PHE A 184 1.29 11.34 -4.86
CA PHE A 184 0.00 11.21 -5.52
C PHE A 184 -1.14 11.31 -4.50
N SER A 185 -1.03 10.59 -3.39
CA SER A 185 -2.01 10.68 -2.29
C SER A 185 -2.11 12.09 -1.71
N TYR A 186 -0.97 12.77 -1.54
CA TYR A 186 -0.96 14.18 -1.14
C TYR A 186 -1.67 15.08 -2.17
N HIS A 187 -1.49 14.83 -3.47
CA HIS A 187 -2.17 15.57 -4.52
C HIS A 187 -3.70 15.40 -4.44
N ILE A 188 -4.18 14.16 -4.25
CA ILE A 188 -5.61 13.88 -4.10
C ILE A 188 -6.19 14.64 -2.89
N LEU A 189 -5.52 14.59 -1.73
CA LEU A 189 -5.93 15.35 -0.54
C LEU A 189 -5.97 16.86 -0.80
N LYS A 190 -4.97 17.39 -1.51
CA LYS A 190 -4.87 18.81 -1.86
C LYS A 190 -6.00 19.25 -2.78
N GLU A 191 -6.35 18.46 -3.79
CA GLU A 191 -7.48 18.77 -4.67
C GLU A 191 -8.82 18.69 -3.92
N GLY A 192 -9.00 17.67 -3.07
CA GLY A 192 -10.18 17.60 -2.19
C GLY A 192 -10.31 18.83 -1.29
N SER A 193 -9.20 19.29 -0.69
CA SER A 193 -9.16 20.51 0.13
C SER A 193 -9.42 21.79 -0.68
N ASN A 194 -8.94 21.87 -1.92
CA ASN A 194 -9.22 23.00 -2.80
C ASN A 194 -10.71 23.13 -3.12
N ILE A 195 -11.43 22.02 -3.25
CA ILE A 195 -12.87 21.98 -3.47
C ILE A 195 -13.62 22.36 -2.19
N SER A 196 -13.34 21.67 -1.08
CA SER A 196 -14.05 21.87 0.18
C SER A 196 -13.71 23.19 0.89
N LYS A 197 -12.59 23.81 0.50
CA LYS A 197 -11.94 24.95 1.20
C LYS A 197 -11.56 24.63 2.64
N LYS A 198 -11.50 23.35 3.03
CA LYS A 198 -11.13 22.89 4.38
C LYS A 198 -9.67 22.42 4.44
N TYR A 199 -9.08 22.50 5.63
CA TYR A 199 -7.75 21.98 5.95
C TYR A 199 -6.52 22.50 5.16
N PRO A 200 -6.50 23.74 4.60
CA PRO A 200 -5.36 24.17 3.79
C PRO A 200 -4.06 24.34 4.60
N LYS A 201 -4.14 24.63 5.90
CA LYS A 201 -2.96 24.82 6.75
C LYS A 201 -2.33 23.47 7.12
N GLU A 202 -3.17 22.49 7.41
CA GLU A 202 -2.85 21.12 7.77
C GLU A 202 -2.17 20.43 6.59
N LEU A 203 -2.69 20.58 5.37
CA LEU A 203 -2.04 20.05 4.17
C LEU A 203 -0.72 20.74 3.85
N ASN A 204 -0.59 22.04 4.14
CA ASN A 204 0.69 22.73 4.01
C ASN A 204 1.73 22.23 5.05
N ALA A 205 1.29 21.90 6.26
CA ALA A 205 2.15 21.29 7.28
C ALA A 205 2.55 19.87 6.85
N LEU A 206 1.59 19.05 6.40
CA LEU A 206 1.83 17.71 5.88
C LEU A 206 2.85 17.72 4.75
N LYS A 207 2.73 18.65 3.79
CA LYS A 207 3.70 18.81 2.70
C LYS A 207 5.13 19.01 3.21
N LYS A 208 5.33 19.82 4.26
CA LYS A 208 6.64 20.04 4.88
C LYS A 208 7.15 18.76 5.53
N THR A 209 6.31 18.10 6.33
CA THR A 209 6.65 16.83 6.98
C THR A 209 7.02 15.74 5.98
N LEU A 210 6.28 15.62 4.88
CA LEU A 210 6.55 14.64 3.82
C LEU A 210 7.88 14.89 3.12
N LYS A 211 8.24 16.14 2.86
CA LYS A 211 9.57 16.51 2.31
C LYS A 211 10.71 16.11 3.25
N GLU A 212 10.48 16.15 4.56
CA GLU A 212 11.49 15.79 5.56
C GLU A 212 11.61 14.26 5.76
N HIS A 213 10.51 13.53 5.63
CA HIS A 213 10.43 12.12 6.02
C HIS A 213 10.42 11.13 4.84
N SER A 214 10.18 11.60 3.61
CA SER A 214 10.20 10.78 2.39
C SER A 214 11.15 11.39 1.36
N SER A 215 12.24 10.68 1.08
CA SER A 215 13.19 11.07 0.01
C SER A 215 12.58 10.93 -1.39
N ALA A 216 11.51 10.13 -1.52
CA ALA A 216 10.76 9.92 -2.74
C ALA A 216 9.69 11.01 -2.98
N PHE A 217 9.36 11.83 -1.99
CA PHE A 217 8.36 12.88 -2.16
C PHE A 217 8.84 13.97 -3.12
N ARG A 218 8.28 13.98 -4.33
CA ARG A 218 8.41 15.07 -5.30
C ARG A 218 7.01 15.46 -5.75
N GLU A 219 6.70 16.76 -5.73
CA GLU A 219 5.47 17.23 -6.37
C GLU A 219 5.53 16.93 -7.86
N GLY A 220 4.45 16.38 -8.42
CA GLY A 220 4.35 16.02 -9.83
C GLY A 220 4.52 14.52 -10.11
N PHE A 221 3.81 13.66 -9.37
CA PHE A 221 3.68 12.25 -9.77
C PHE A 221 3.01 12.17 -11.15
N ASN A 222 3.72 11.62 -12.14
CA ASN A 222 3.18 11.50 -13.48
C ASN A 222 2.45 10.16 -13.66
N LEU A 223 1.15 10.18 -13.37
CA LEU A 223 0.27 9.04 -13.59
C LEU A 223 0.18 8.65 -15.08
N TYR A 224 0.34 9.60 -16.00
CA TYR A 224 0.07 9.42 -17.43
C TYR A 224 1.16 8.65 -18.20
N GLU A 225 2.29 8.37 -17.53
CA GLU A 225 3.50 7.75 -18.09
C GLU A 225 3.91 6.47 -17.36
N LEU A 226 3.03 5.88 -16.52
CA LEU A 226 3.36 4.60 -15.89
C LEU A 226 3.53 3.49 -16.92
N THR A 227 4.55 2.67 -16.72
CA THR A 227 4.93 1.60 -17.65
C THR A 227 3.95 0.45 -17.59
N VAL A 228 3.40 0.07 -18.74
CA VAL A 228 2.50 -1.08 -18.91
C VAL A 228 3.08 -2.06 -19.91
N PRO A 229 2.76 -3.37 -19.81
CA PRO A 229 3.10 -4.35 -20.84
C PRO A 229 2.60 -3.92 -22.23
N GLU A 230 3.42 -4.14 -23.26
CA GLU A 230 3.16 -3.66 -24.63
C GLU A 230 1.96 -4.36 -25.31
N ASP A 231 1.62 -5.57 -24.88
CA ASP A 231 0.59 -6.44 -25.44
C ASP A 231 -0.82 -6.14 -24.92
N ILE A 232 -0.99 -5.06 -24.16
CA ILE A 232 -2.26 -4.72 -23.52
C ILE A 232 -3.02 -3.65 -24.31
N TYR A 233 -4.22 -4.02 -24.75
CA TYR A 233 -5.17 -3.13 -25.41
C TYR A 233 -6.00 -2.36 -24.38
N ALA A 234 -6.35 -1.13 -24.71
CA ALA A 234 -7.19 -0.28 -23.86
C ALA A 234 -8.63 -0.80 -23.87
N SER A 235 -9.23 -0.93 -22.68
CA SER A 235 -10.68 -1.15 -22.55
C SER A 235 -11.44 0.11 -22.97
N ASP A 236 -12.66 -0.07 -23.47
CA ASP A 236 -13.56 1.05 -23.73
C ASP A 236 -14.13 1.64 -22.41
N ILE A 237 -14.71 2.83 -22.51
CA ILE A 237 -15.17 3.55 -21.32
C ILE A 237 -16.36 2.87 -20.64
N ASP A 238 -17.23 2.22 -21.41
CA ASP A 238 -18.43 1.57 -20.89
C ASP A 238 -18.03 0.34 -20.07
N GLU A 239 -17.06 -0.44 -20.56
CA GLU A 239 -16.44 -1.56 -19.85
C GLU A 239 -15.71 -1.09 -18.58
N ILE A 240 -14.99 0.04 -18.66
CA ILE A 240 -14.28 0.62 -17.51
C ILE A 240 -15.25 1.02 -16.41
N LEU A 241 -16.29 1.78 -16.73
CA LEU A 241 -17.24 2.31 -15.75
C LEU A 241 -18.20 1.23 -15.23
N SER A 242 -18.35 0.12 -15.94
CA SER A 242 -19.11 -1.06 -15.48
C SER A 242 -18.27 -2.00 -14.60
N HIS A 243 -16.97 -1.75 -14.43
CA HIS A 243 -16.12 -2.57 -13.61
C HIS A 243 -16.51 -2.48 -12.12
N GLN A 244 -16.39 -3.58 -11.36
CA GLN A 244 -16.75 -3.67 -9.94
C GLN A 244 -16.12 -2.61 -9.01
N PHE A 245 -15.01 -1.97 -9.43
CA PHE A 245 -14.39 -0.88 -8.67
C PHE A 245 -15.25 0.38 -8.66
N PHE A 246 -16.05 0.60 -9.70
CA PHE A 246 -16.98 1.72 -9.80
C PHE A 246 -18.35 1.42 -9.18
N GLU A 247 -18.57 0.22 -8.63
CA GLU A 247 -19.90 -0.20 -8.20
C GLU A 247 -20.57 0.77 -7.22
N PHE A 248 -19.81 1.31 -6.26
CA PHE A 248 -20.33 2.29 -5.32
C PHE A 248 -20.10 3.74 -5.72
N PHE A 249 -19.43 4.00 -6.84
CA PHE A 249 -19.20 5.37 -7.30
C PHE A 249 -20.49 5.97 -7.86
N ARG A 250 -20.95 7.05 -7.23
CA ARG A 250 -22.14 7.80 -7.63
C ARG A 250 -21.77 9.21 -8.06
N PHE A 251 -22.13 9.57 -9.29
CA PHE A 251 -21.90 10.91 -9.82
C PHE A 251 -23.10 11.80 -9.51
N ARG A 252 -23.15 12.35 -8.28
CA ARG A 252 -24.23 13.24 -7.83
C ARG A 252 -23.76 14.70 -7.80
N TRP A 253 -24.71 15.61 -8.02
CA TRP A 253 -24.49 17.06 -8.06
C TRP A 253 -25.58 17.80 -7.28
N ASP A 254 -25.33 19.08 -6.98
CA ASP A 254 -26.33 19.93 -6.34
C ASP A 254 -27.56 20.12 -7.23
N GLY A 255 -28.75 19.84 -6.70
CA GLY A 255 -30.00 19.82 -7.49
C GLY A 255 -30.27 18.51 -8.26
N PHE A 256 -29.51 17.45 -8.01
CA PHE A 256 -29.68 16.14 -8.67
C PHE A 256 -31.12 15.61 -8.62
N GLU A 257 -31.79 15.66 -7.46
CA GLU A 257 -33.15 15.12 -7.31
C GLU A 257 -34.18 15.81 -8.21
N GLU A 258 -34.07 17.14 -8.37
CA GLU A 258 -34.95 17.90 -9.26
C GLU A 258 -34.69 17.55 -10.73
N ASP A 259 -33.42 17.40 -11.11
CA ASP A 259 -33.03 17.02 -12.46
C ASP A 259 -33.43 15.57 -12.78
N LYS A 260 -33.32 14.65 -11.82
CA LYS A 260 -33.80 13.27 -11.93
C LYS A 260 -35.30 13.22 -12.14
N LYS A 261 -36.07 14.03 -11.40
CA LYS A 261 -37.53 14.13 -11.62
C LYS A 261 -37.87 14.61 -13.03
N LYS A 262 -37.23 15.69 -13.49
CA LYS A 262 -37.42 16.22 -14.86
C LYS A 262 -37.07 15.17 -15.91
N TYR A 263 -35.99 14.41 -15.71
CA TYR A 263 -35.60 13.33 -16.60
C TYR A 263 -36.64 12.20 -16.63
N MET A 264 -37.18 11.81 -15.48
CA MET A 264 -38.22 10.78 -15.40
C MET A 264 -39.53 11.21 -16.07
N ASP A 265 -39.89 12.50 -15.99
CA ASP A 265 -41.02 13.07 -16.73
C ASP A 265 -40.81 13.02 -18.26
N LEU A 266 -39.56 13.12 -18.72
CA LEU A 266 -39.20 12.91 -20.14
C LEU A 266 -39.23 11.43 -20.54
N LYS A 267 -38.72 10.54 -19.68
CA LYS A 267 -38.71 9.07 -19.90
C LYS A 267 -40.13 8.50 -19.96
N ASN A 268 -41.02 9.01 -19.13
CA ASN A 268 -42.40 8.55 -18.99
C ASN A 268 -43.40 9.71 -19.21
N PRO A 269 -43.54 10.21 -20.46
CA PRO A 269 -44.42 11.32 -20.74
C PRO A 269 -45.89 10.96 -20.49
N ALA A 270 -46.66 11.90 -19.94
CA ALA A 270 -48.10 11.73 -19.68
C ALA A 270 -48.94 11.58 -20.98
N ILE A 271 -48.37 11.95 -22.13
CA ILE A 271 -48.99 11.86 -23.46
C ILE A 271 -48.18 10.87 -24.29
N PHE A 272 -48.84 10.14 -25.19
CA PHE A 272 -48.15 9.25 -26.13
C PHE A 272 -47.21 10.06 -27.04
N VAL A 273 -45.91 9.79 -26.91
CA VAL A 273 -44.83 10.37 -27.71
C VAL A 273 -44.05 9.22 -28.35
N PRO A 274 -43.71 9.28 -29.65
CA PRO A 274 -42.85 8.28 -30.29
C PRO A 274 -41.52 8.10 -29.58
N GLN A 275 -41.04 6.86 -29.47
CA GLN A 275 -39.81 6.52 -28.72
C GLN A 275 -38.58 7.32 -29.18
N TYR A 276 -38.42 7.54 -30.49
CA TYR A 276 -37.27 8.29 -31.02
C TYR A 276 -37.25 9.75 -30.53
N ILE A 277 -38.42 10.38 -30.32
CA ILE A 277 -38.52 11.74 -29.77
C ILE A 277 -38.19 11.74 -28.28
N ILE A 278 -38.55 10.67 -27.56
CA ILE A 278 -38.17 10.50 -26.15
C ILE A 278 -36.65 10.42 -26.02
N GLU A 279 -36.00 9.57 -26.81
CA GLU A 279 -34.53 9.45 -26.80
C GLU A 279 -33.83 10.76 -27.22
N GLU A 280 -34.35 11.46 -28.24
CA GLU A 280 -33.81 12.77 -28.65
C GLU A 280 -33.89 13.79 -27.51
N LYS A 281 -35.05 13.89 -26.84
CA LYS A 281 -35.22 14.79 -25.69
C LYS A 281 -34.35 14.41 -24.51
N LYS A 282 -34.17 13.12 -24.23
CA LYS A 282 -33.26 12.62 -23.18
C LYS A 282 -31.82 13.04 -23.48
N THR A 283 -31.34 12.83 -24.70
CA THR A 283 -29.99 13.22 -25.11
C THR A 283 -29.77 14.73 -24.98
N VAL A 284 -30.70 15.54 -25.51
CA VAL A 284 -30.63 17.02 -25.39
C VAL A 284 -30.62 17.46 -23.92
N PHE A 285 -31.44 16.83 -23.07
CA PHE A 285 -31.47 17.14 -21.64
C PHE A 285 -30.13 16.79 -20.96
N ILE A 286 -29.57 15.61 -21.21
CA ILE A 286 -28.27 15.18 -20.67
C ILE A 286 -27.15 16.14 -21.13
N ASP A 287 -27.12 16.50 -22.41
CA ASP A 287 -26.14 17.47 -22.94
C ASP A 287 -26.27 18.85 -22.26
N SER A 288 -27.50 19.28 -21.98
CA SER A 288 -27.75 20.54 -21.26
C SER A 288 -27.26 20.47 -19.81
N LEU A 289 -27.42 19.32 -19.13
CA LEU A 289 -26.92 19.10 -17.78
C LEU A 289 -25.40 19.16 -17.73
N ALA A 290 -24.73 18.47 -18.66
CA ALA A 290 -23.26 18.46 -18.74
C ALA A 290 -22.65 19.86 -18.89
N SER A 291 -23.44 20.84 -19.34
CA SER A 291 -23.02 22.23 -19.52
C SER A 291 -23.39 23.14 -18.35
N LYS A 292 -24.11 22.66 -17.33
CA LYS A 292 -24.49 23.46 -16.16
C LYS A 292 -23.28 23.80 -15.29
N GLU A 293 -23.33 24.98 -14.67
CA GLU A 293 -22.25 25.49 -13.81
C GLU A 293 -21.93 24.56 -12.62
N ASN A 294 -22.95 24.04 -11.94
CA ASN A 294 -22.80 23.11 -10.82
C ASN A 294 -22.07 21.81 -11.20
N ILE A 295 -22.26 21.31 -12.43
CA ILE A 295 -21.52 20.14 -12.95
C ILE A 295 -20.12 20.55 -13.40
N ASN A 296 -19.98 21.70 -14.10
CA ASN A 296 -18.70 22.20 -14.57
C ASN A 296 -17.69 22.42 -13.43
N ILE A 297 -18.15 22.89 -12.26
CA ILE A 297 -17.32 23.07 -11.05
C ILE A 297 -16.77 21.73 -10.55
N LEU A 298 -17.47 20.61 -10.78
CA LEU A 298 -17.05 19.28 -10.37
C LEU A 298 -16.06 18.64 -11.35
N ILE A 299 -15.96 19.11 -12.59
CA ILE A 299 -15.11 18.48 -13.63
C ILE A 299 -13.64 18.32 -13.20
N PRO A 300 -12.96 19.34 -12.65
CA PRO A 300 -11.59 19.19 -12.20
C PRO A 300 -11.45 18.12 -11.12
N HIS A 301 -12.41 18.02 -10.21
CA HIS A 301 -12.39 17.06 -9.12
C HIS A 301 -12.72 15.64 -9.60
N LEU A 302 -13.70 15.51 -10.50
CA LEU A 302 -14.00 14.26 -11.19
C LEU A 302 -12.76 13.75 -11.93
N LYS A 303 -12.00 14.63 -12.58
CA LYS A 303 -10.75 14.25 -13.22
C LYS A 303 -9.77 13.65 -12.21
N THR A 304 -9.57 14.26 -11.06
CA THR A 304 -8.71 13.71 -9.99
C THR A 304 -9.23 12.37 -9.45
N VAL A 305 -10.55 12.21 -9.31
CA VAL A 305 -11.16 10.93 -8.92
C VAL A 305 -10.89 9.85 -9.96
N LEU A 306 -11.08 10.15 -11.25
CA LEU A 306 -10.79 9.21 -12.34
C LEU A 306 -9.30 8.90 -12.45
N GLU A 307 -8.41 9.85 -12.16
CA GLU A 307 -6.97 9.61 -12.02
C GLU A 307 -6.68 8.64 -10.85
N ALA A 308 -7.35 8.79 -9.71
CA ALA A 308 -7.24 7.84 -8.60
C ALA A 308 -7.71 6.44 -9.00
N TYR A 309 -8.84 6.32 -9.72
CA TYR A 309 -9.30 5.05 -10.29
C TYR A 309 -8.30 4.44 -11.27
N ALA A 310 -7.71 5.24 -12.16
CA ALA A 310 -6.68 4.78 -13.08
C ALA A 310 -5.48 4.20 -12.31
N TYR A 311 -5.02 4.90 -11.27
CA TYR A 311 -3.97 4.39 -10.41
C TYR A 311 -4.37 3.08 -9.70
N ILE A 312 -5.60 2.97 -9.18
CA ILE A 312 -6.10 1.75 -8.54
C ILE A 312 -6.08 0.58 -9.52
N PHE A 313 -6.53 0.77 -10.76
CA PHE A 313 -6.43 -0.26 -11.81
C PHE A 313 -4.98 -0.67 -12.06
N TYR A 314 -4.08 0.31 -12.18
CA TYR A 314 -2.65 0.05 -12.37
C TYR A 314 -2.06 -0.78 -11.22
N ALA A 315 -2.33 -0.39 -9.97
CA ALA A 315 -1.86 -1.08 -8.76
C ALA A 315 -2.36 -2.52 -8.67
N HIS A 316 -3.58 -2.78 -9.14
CA HIS A 316 -4.19 -4.11 -9.22
C HIS A 316 -3.86 -4.86 -10.51
N LYS A 317 -2.91 -4.36 -11.32
CA LYS A 317 -2.46 -4.96 -12.60
C LYS A 317 -3.56 -5.12 -13.64
N LYS A 318 -4.63 -4.34 -13.51
CA LYS A 318 -5.75 -4.23 -14.47
C LYS A 318 -5.39 -3.20 -15.54
N TYR A 319 -4.29 -3.46 -16.26
CA TYR A 319 -3.65 -2.46 -17.12
C TYR A 319 -4.51 -2.01 -18.32
N ALA A 320 -5.39 -2.87 -18.84
CA ALA A 320 -6.31 -2.52 -19.93
C ALA A 320 -7.24 -1.36 -19.54
N PHE A 321 -7.79 -1.43 -18.32
CA PHE A 321 -8.65 -0.41 -17.73
C PHE A 321 -7.89 0.88 -17.43
N TYR A 322 -6.69 0.77 -16.84
CA TYR A 322 -5.81 1.93 -16.63
C TYR A 322 -5.53 2.66 -17.95
N LYS A 323 -5.15 1.93 -19.02
CA LYS A 323 -4.81 2.52 -20.32
C LYS A 323 -6.00 3.23 -20.94
N GLY A 324 -7.18 2.60 -20.96
CA GLY A 324 -8.38 3.22 -21.50
C GLY A 324 -8.84 4.44 -20.70
N LEU A 325 -8.70 4.42 -19.38
CA LEU A 325 -9.07 5.57 -18.54
C LEU A 325 -8.09 6.74 -18.73
N ILE A 326 -6.79 6.46 -18.80
CA ILE A 326 -5.77 7.49 -19.09
C ILE A 326 -5.94 8.10 -20.47
N ASP A 327 -6.24 7.29 -21.49
CA ASP A 327 -6.48 7.78 -22.84
C ASP A 327 -7.71 8.70 -22.89
N SER A 328 -8.76 8.37 -22.12
CA SER A 328 -9.94 9.24 -21.93
C SER A 328 -9.62 10.54 -21.18
N LEU A 329 -8.74 10.52 -20.18
CA LEU A 329 -8.38 11.70 -19.39
C LEU A 329 -7.43 12.66 -20.11
N LYS A 330 -6.70 12.19 -21.13
CA LYS A 330 -5.78 13.00 -21.95
C LYS A 330 -6.50 13.91 -22.94
N ARG A 331 -7.76 13.61 -23.31
CA ARG A 331 -8.50 14.33 -24.36
C ARG A 331 -9.77 14.94 -23.77
N ASP A 332 -9.92 16.26 -23.92
CA ASP A 332 -11.09 16.98 -23.37
C ASP A 332 -12.42 16.44 -23.91
N GLU A 333 -12.47 16.07 -25.18
CA GLU A 333 -13.66 15.45 -25.80
C GLU A 333 -14.00 14.08 -25.17
N ALA A 334 -13.00 13.27 -24.85
CA ALA A 334 -13.23 11.98 -24.23
C ALA A 334 -13.70 12.12 -22.79
N LEU A 335 -13.13 13.07 -22.03
CA LEU A 335 -13.62 13.42 -20.69
C LEU A 335 -15.09 13.88 -20.72
N ARG A 336 -15.50 14.67 -21.73
CA ARG A 336 -16.90 15.04 -21.91
C ARG A 336 -17.80 13.82 -22.11
N ASN A 337 -17.36 12.84 -22.89
CA ASN A 337 -18.12 11.60 -23.08
C ASN A 337 -18.25 10.79 -21.79
N VAL A 338 -17.19 10.74 -20.95
CA VAL A 338 -17.26 10.15 -19.61
C VAL A 338 -18.33 10.84 -18.77
N ILE A 339 -18.36 12.18 -18.76
CA ILE A 339 -19.34 12.97 -17.99
C ILE A 339 -20.77 12.67 -18.46
N LEU A 340 -21.01 12.66 -19.78
CA LEU A 340 -22.33 12.33 -20.34
C LEU A 340 -22.77 10.92 -19.94
N TYR A 341 -21.86 9.95 -19.99
CA TYR A 341 -22.14 8.59 -19.55
C TYR A 341 -22.52 8.56 -18.07
N LEU A 342 -21.73 9.19 -17.20
CA LEU A 342 -21.98 9.23 -15.76
C LEU A 342 -23.32 9.88 -15.42
N ILE A 343 -23.64 11.01 -16.05
CA ILE A 343 -24.95 11.68 -15.89
C ILE A 343 -26.08 10.76 -16.31
N LYS A 344 -25.99 10.15 -17.50
CA LYS A 344 -27.01 9.24 -18.01
C LYS A 344 -27.21 8.07 -17.06
N ASN A 345 -26.12 7.41 -16.66
CA ASN A 345 -26.15 6.24 -15.80
C ASN A 345 -26.77 6.55 -14.44
N GLU A 346 -26.42 7.69 -13.82
CA GLU A 346 -26.97 8.09 -12.53
C GLU A 346 -28.47 8.44 -12.61
N LEU A 347 -28.92 9.08 -13.70
CA LEU A 347 -30.33 9.40 -13.93
C LEU A 347 -31.17 8.13 -14.22
N GLU A 348 -30.61 7.17 -14.95
CA GLU A 348 -31.25 5.90 -15.28
C GLU A 348 -31.18 4.88 -14.14
N TYR A 349 -30.32 5.09 -13.14
CA TYR A 349 -30.18 4.21 -11.99
C TYR A 349 -31.45 4.18 -11.12
N GLU A 350 -31.98 2.98 -10.91
CA GLU A 350 -33.07 2.69 -9.98
C GLU A 350 -32.50 1.98 -8.75
N GLU A 351 -32.67 2.57 -7.55
CA GLU A 351 -32.22 1.94 -6.30
C GLU A 351 -33.01 0.66 -6.04
N GLU A 352 -32.35 -0.50 -6.07
CA GLU A 352 -32.92 -1.74 -5.57
C GLU A 352 -33.17 -1.61 -4.07
N LYS A 353 -34.44 -1.63 -3.65
CA LYS A 353 -34.89 -1.44 -2.26
C LYS A 353 -34.50 -2.57 -1.28
N SER A 354 -33.54 -3.43 -1.61
CA SER A 354 -33.23 -4.62 -0.81
C SER A 354 -31.74 -5.00 -0.85
N ALA A 355 -30.87 -4.17 -0.27
CA ALA A 355 -29.50 -4.56 0.04
C ALA A 355 -28.95 -3.88 1.32
N PHE A 356 -29.81 -3.39 2.21
CA PHE A 356 -29.39 -2.84 3.50
C PHE A 356 -29.06 -3.99 4.47
N ASN A 357 -27.82 -4.47 4.42
CA ASN A 357 -27.24 -5.30 5.47
C ASN A 357 -26.18 -4.43 6.16
N GLU A 358 -26.53 -3.86 7.31
CA GLU A 358 -25.66 -3.03 8.18
C GLU A 358 -24.38 -3.76 8.63
N ASN A 359 -24.29 -5.07 8.42
CA ASN A 359 -23.17 -5.90 8.85
C ASN A 359 -21.92 -5.86 7.94
N ASN A 360 -21.97 -5.17 6.79
CA ASN A 360 -20.82 -4.98 5.89
C ASN A 360 -20.39 -3.49 5.81
N MET A 361 -20.71 -2.69 6.84
CA MET A 361 -20.25 -1.30 6.90
C MET A 361 -18.73 -1.26 7.03
N VAL A 362 -18.09 -0.59 6.08
CA VAL A 362 -16.74 -0.07 6.24
C VAL A 362 -16.87 1.07 7.23
N ILE A 363 -16.70 0.74 8.50
CA ILE A 363 -16.66 1.73 9.58
C ILE A 363 -15.32 2.45 9.42
N ASN A 364 -15.31 3.77 9.56
CA ASN A 364 -14.07 4.54 9.58
C ASN A 364 -13.06 3.79 10.46
N PRO A 365 -11.90 3.35 9.94
CA PRO A 365 -11.01 2.46 10.70
C PRO A 365 -10.49 3.10 12.00
N PHE A 366 -10.75 4.39 12.20
CA PHE A 366 -10.39 5.18 13.38
C PHE A 366 -11.56 5.52 14.31
N GLU A 367 -12.82 5.19 13.98
CA GLU A 367 -14.00 5.48 14.83
C GLU A 367 -14.04 4.65 16.13
N PHE A 368 -13.33 3.51 16.18
CA PHE A 368 -13.30 2.65 17.37
C PHE A 368 -12.28 3.07 18.44
N MET A 369 -11.54 4.15 18.24
CA MET A 369 -10.57 4.61 19.23
C MET A 369 -11.23 5.57 20.22
N LYS A 370 -11.53 5.02 21.41
CA LYS A 370 -11.86 5.85 22.59
C LYS A 370 -10.74 6.88 22.77
N PRO A 371 -11.06 8.16 23.05
CA PRO A 371 -10.05 9.11 23.46
C PRO A 371 -9.41 8.56 24.73
N TYR A 372 -8.09 8.37 24.70
CA TYR A 372 -7.31 8.23 25.92
C TYR A 372 -7.37 9.59 26.62
N GLU A 373 -8.17 9.67 27.69
CA GLU A 373 -8.08 10.72 28.71
C GLU A 373 -6.77 10.64 29.50
#